data_AF-A0A1M6HXD4-F1
#
_entry.id   AF-A0A1M6HXD4-F1
#
_cell.length_a   1.000
_cell.length_b   1.000
_cell.length_c   1.000
_cell.angle_alpha   90.00
_cell.angle_beta   90.00
_cell.angle_gamma   90.00
#
_symmetry.space_group_name_H-M   'P 1'
#
loop_
_entity.id
_entity.type
_entity.pdbx_description
1 polymer ?
#
loop_
_entity_poly.entity_id
_entity_poly.type
_entity_poly.pdbx_seq_one_letter_code
_entity_poly.pdbx_strand_id
1 'polypeptide(L)'
;MQNNICGAGLSVRPGKPCPRCGTPGLPVNVITVSSLVVDEKLSRITGDSYHLCASPECSVVYFEGSGNVLEEKDLKVPVWFKRHAGPVPVCYCRGVTDGEILAHIEKGCCSSLADIQRHTGANTGKECLTRNPAGR
;
A
#
# COMPACT_ATOMS: atom_id res chain seq x y z
N MET A 1 -2.26 5.61 18.52
CA MET A 1 -1.29 4.67 17.92
C MET A 1 -0.95 5.20 16.53
N GLN A 2 0.30 5.59 16.28
CA GLN A 2 0.73 5.98 14.93
C GLN A 2 0.84 4.72 14.09
N ASN A 3 -0.06 4.60 13.11
CA ASN A 3 -0.09 3.50 12.17
C ASN A 3 1.06 3.71 11.17
N ASN A 4 2.27 3.35 11.59
CA ASN A 4 3.48 3.55 10.80
C ASN A 4 3.49 2.50 9.69
N ILE A 5 3.15 2.92 8.47
CA ILE A 5 3.39 2.12 7.27
C ILE A 5 4.90 1.90 7.16
N CYS A 6 5.32 0.63 7.13
CA CYS A 6 6.73 0.27 6.98
C CYS A 6 7.35 1.02 5.77
N GLY A 7 8.50 1.67 5.98
CA GLY A 7 9.17 2.48 4.97
C GLY A 7 8.71 3.94 4.87
N ALA A 8 7.61 4.34 5.52
CA ALA A 8 7.31 5.76 5.72
C ALA A 8 8.23 6.30 6.83
N GLY A 9 9.31 7.00 6.46
CA GLY A 9 10.25 7.57 7.43
C GLY A 9 9.56 8.47 8.46
N LEU A 10 10.17 8.58 9.64
CA LEU A 10 9.67 9.35 10.80
C LEU A 10 9.53 10.88 10.55
N SER A 11 9.91 11.37 9.36
CA SER A 11 9.98 12.80 9.02
C SER A 11 9.10 13.22 7.83
N VAL A 12 8.21 12.37 7.34
CA VAL A 12 7.27 12.77 6.28
C VAL A 12 6.33 13.83 6.86
N ARG A 13 6.40 15.06 6.36
CA ARG A 13 5.45 16.12 6.74
C ARG A 13 4.04 15.58 6.49
N PRO A 14 3.14 15.62 7.50
CA PRO A 14 1.77 15.17 7.31
C PRO A 14 1.16 15.97 6.16
N GLY A 15 0.69 15.25 5.14
CA GLY A 15 -0.02 15.86 4.03
C GLY A 15 -1.45 16.22 4.43
N LYS A 16 -2.28 16.56 3.44
CA LYS A 16 -3.67 16.95 3.68
C LYS A 16 -4.43 15.83 4.45
N PRO A 17 -5.35 16.16 5.37
CA PRO A 17 -6.14 15.15 6.06
C PRO A 17 -7.07 14.42 5.08
N CYS A 18 -7.27 13.13 5.30
CA CYS A 18 -8.22 12.32 4.54
C CYS A 18 -9.63 12.94 4.67
N PRO A 19 -10.34 13.19 3.56
CA PRO A 19 -11.65 13.83 3.61
C PRO A 19 -12.72 12.96 4.28
N ARG A 20 -12.48 11.66 4.44
CA ARG A 20 -13.41 10.74 5.12
C ARG A 20 -13.14 10.61 6.62
N CYS A 21 -11.89 10.34 7.02
CA CYS A 21 -11.57 9.98 8.40
C CYS A 21 -10.66 10.99 9.13
N GLY A 22 -10.26 12.08 8.47
CA GLY A 22 -9.42 13.13 9.05
C GLY A 22 -7.95 12.74 9.29
N THR A 23 -7.57 11.47 9.10
CA THR A 23 -6.19 11.01 9.28
C THR A 23 -5.26 11.75 8.31
N PRO A 24 -4.11 12.30 8.78
CA PRO A 24 -3.14 12.92 7.89
C PRO A 24 -2.70 11.98 6.77
N GLY A 25 -2.82 12.43 5.53
CA GLY A 25 -2.43 11.66 4.36
C GLY A 25 -0.92 11.62 4.18
N LEU A 26 -0.40 10.49 3.69
CA LEU A 26 0.99 10.38 3.26
C LEU A 26 1.11 10.79 1.79
N PRO A 27 1.96 11.75 1.42
CA PRO A 27 2.20 12.07 0.01
C PRO A 27 2.63 10.84 -0.79
N VAL A 28 2.06 10.69 -2.00
CA VAL A 28 2.40 9.63 -2.96
C VAL A 28 2.50 10.22 -4.37
N ASN A 29 3.38 9.65 -5.19
CA ASN A 29 3.56 10.12 -6.57
C ASN A 29 2.35 9.74 -7.43
N VAL A 30 1.97 10.61 -8.36
CA VAL A 30 0.88 10.33 -9.31
C VAL A 30 1.13 9.05 -10.11
N ILE A 31 2.38 8.75 -10.47
CA ILE A 31 2.73 7.49 -11.16
C ILE A 31 2.36 6.24 -10.34
N THR A 32 2.48 6.28 -9.02
CA THR A 32 2.05 5.19 -8.13
C THR A 32 0.55 4.99 -8.22
N VAL A 33 -0.22 6.09 -8.13
CA VAL A 33 -1.68 6.05 -8.21
C VAL A 33 -2.12 5.54 -9.59
N SER A 34 -1.61 6.12 -10.68
CA SER A 34 -1.98 5.71 -12.04
C SER A 34 -1.60 4.27 -12.37
N SER A 35 -0.52 3.73 -11.78
CA SER A 35 -0.12 2.34 -12.03
C SER A 35 -1.07 1.33 -11.37
N LEU A 36 -1.73 1.72 -10.28
CA LEU A 36 -2.49 0.82 -9.40
C LEU A 36 -3.99 0.97 -9.51
N VAL A 37 -4.49 2.08 -10.05
CA VAL A 37 -5.92 2.31 -10.28
C VAL A 37 -6.41 1.46 -11.46
N VAL A 38 -7.64 0.94 -11.37
CA VAL A 38 -8.29 0.20 -12.46
C VAL A 38 -8.45 1.08 -13.70
N ASP A 39 -8.40 0.48 -14.88
CA ASP A 39 -8.25 1.23 -16.13
C ASP A 39 -9.43 2.18 -16.38
N GLU A 40 -10.63 1.81 -15.94
CA GLU A 40 -11.87 2.60 -16.04
C GLU A 40 -11.83 3.90 -15.22
N LYS A 41 -10.93 3.99 -14.24
CA LYS A 41 -10.78 5.12 -13.33
C LYS A 41 -9.57 5.99 -13.65
N LEU A 42 -8.72 5.61 -14.62
CA LEU A 42 -7.52 6.37 -14.99
C LEU A 42 -7.83 7.80 -15.44
N SER A 43 -8.94 8.02 -16.13
CA SER A 43 -9.38 9.36 -16.56
C SER A 43 -9.69 10.32 -15.41
N ARG A 44 -9.90 9.78 -14.19
CA ARG A 44 -10.11 10.57 -12.97
C ARG A 44 -8.79 11.03 -12.34
N ILE A 45 -7.64 10.55 -12.83
CA ILE A 45 -6.33 10.90 -12.28
C ILE A 45 -5.85 12.18 -12.96
N THR A 46 -6.36 13.32 -12.50
CA THR A 46 -6.13 14.63 -13.11
C THR A 46 -5.20 15.55 -12.31
N GLY A 47 -5.03 15.30 -11.01
CA GLY A 47 -4.20 16.11 -10.13
C GLY A 47 -2.74 15.66 -10.05
N ASP A 48 -1.86 16.60 -9.68
CA ASP A 48 -0.42 16.34 -9.51
C ASP A 48 -0.06 15.93 -8.08
N SER A 49 -1.01 15.99 -7.14
CA SER A 49 -0.75 15.76 -5.71
C SER A 49 -1.77 14.80 -5.10
N TYR A 50 -1.32 13.57 -4.84
CA TYR A 50 -2.10 12.53 -4.18
C TYR A 50 -1.55 12.19 -2.80
N HIS A 51 -2.47 11.74 -1.96
CA HIS A 51 -2.19 11.32 -0.61
C HIS A 51 -2.76 9.92 -0.38
N LEU A 52 -2.05 9.10 0.38
CA LEU A 52 -2.46 7.79 0.85
C LEU A 52 -3.03 7.90 2.27
N CYS A 53 -4.25 7.42 2.46
CA CYS A 53 -4.86 7.28 3.78
C CYS A 53 -4.38 5.98 4.43
N ALA A 54 -3.61 6.10 5.52
CA ALA A 54 -3.04 4.96 6.26
C ALA A 54 -3.96 4.35 7.34
N SER A 55 -5.18 4.87 7.48
CA SER A 55 -6.14 4.39 8.48
C SER A 55 -6.73 3.03 8.06
N PRO A 56 -6.64 1.96 8.87
CA PRO A 56 -7.09 0.62 8.50
C PRO A 56 -8.59 0.53 8.22
N GLU A 57 -9.39 1.21 9.04
CA GLU A 57 -10.88 1.17 8.99
C GLU A 57 -11.47 2.11 7.93
N CYS A 58 -10.64 2.89 7.23
CA CYS A 58 -11.09 3.84 6.23
C CYS A 58 -10.96 3.24 4.83
N SER A 59 -12.06 3.04 4.09
CA SER A 59 -11.97 2.46 2.73
C SER A 59 -11.35 3.38 1.69
N VAL A 60 -11.11 4.67 2.02
CA VAL A 60 -10.31 5.56 1.17
C VAL A 60 -8.87 5.07 1.15
N VAL A 61 -8.33 4.84 -0.05
CA VAL A 61 -6.92 4.57 -0.27
C VAL A 61 -6.21 5.85 -0.66
N TYR A 62 -6.54 6.40 -1.82
CA TYR A 62 -5.94 7.64 -2.31
C TYR A 62 -6.94 8.78 -2.31
N PHE A 63 -6.44 9.99 -2.12
CA PHE A 63 -7.23 11.18 -2.28
C PHE A 63 -6.38 12.34 -2.78
N GLU A 64 -7.01 13.22 -3.54
CA GLU A 64 -6.47 14.49 -3.96
C GLU A 64 -6.89 15.58 -2.96
N GLY A 65 -6.08 16.63 -2.85
CA GLY A 65 -6.40 17.77 -2.01
C GLY A 65 -7.63 18.58 -2.46
N SER A 66 -8.12 18.38 -3.68
CA SER A 66 -9.27 19.07 -4.30
C SER A 66 -10.57 18.25 -4.21
N GLY A 67 -10.52 17.01 -3.72
CA GLY A 67 -11.71 16.21 -3.39
C GLY A 67 -11.87 14.90 -4.16
N ASN A 68 -11.04 14.58 -5.16
CA ASN A 68 -11.08 13.25 -5.77
C ASN A 68 -10.65 12.18 -4.76
N VAL A 69 -11.40 11.09 -4.68
CA VAL A 69 -11.18 9.98 -3.74
C VAL A 69 -11.24 8.67 -4.50
N LEU A 70 -10.31 7.79 -4.17
CA LEU A 70 -10.20 6.42 -4.67
C LEU A 70 -10.24 5.47 -3.48
N GLU A 71 -11.12 4.47 -3.58
CA GLU A 71 -11.28 3.43 -2.57
C GLU A 71 -10.60 2.15 -3.03
N GLU A 72 -10.52 1.14 -2.14
CA GLU A 72 -9.87 -0.14 -2.48
C GLU A 72 -10.44 -0.82 -3.72
N LYS A 73 -11.76 -0.71 -3.94
CA LYS A 73 -12.43 -1.22 -5.13
C LYS A 73 -12.01 -0.55 -6.44
N ASP A 74 -11.39 0.63 -6.36
CA ASP A 74 -10.89 1.36 -7.52
C ASP A 74 -9.42 0.99 -7.83
N LEU A 75 -8.81 0.07 -7.07
CA LEU A 75 -7.45 -0.41 -7.26
C LEU A 75 -7.40 -1.84 -7.81
N LYS A 76 -6.32 -2.13 -8.55
CA LYS A 76 -5.96 -3.43 -9.10
C LYS A 76 -5.47 -4.42 -8.05
N VAL A 77 -5.07 -3.92 -6.87
CA VAL A 77 -4.48 -4.72 -5.78
C VAL A 77 -5.06 -4.30 -4.43
N PRO A 78 -5.21 -5.24 -3.47
CA PRO A 78 -5.57 -4.89 -2.09
C PRO A 78 -4.43 -4.13 -1.41
N VAL A 79 -4.74 -3.35 -0.37
CA VAL A 79 -3.77 -2.50 0.33
C VAL A 79 -3.49 -3.05 1.72
N TRP A 80 -2.34 -3.68 1.93
CA TRP A 80 -2.05 -4.57 3.07
C TRP A 80 -2.38 -4.07 4.48
N PHE A 81 -2.30 -2.76 4.75
CA PHE A 81 -2.60 -2.18 6.07
C PHE A 81 -4.07 -1.75 6.25
N LYS A 82 -4.89 -1.90 5.21
CA LYS A 82 -6.35 -1.76 5.30
C LYS A 82 -6.97 -3.01 5.92
N ARG A 83 -8.26 -2.93 6.28
CA ARG A 83 -8.97 -4.07 6.86
C ARG A 83 -9.37 -5.08 5.78
N HIS A 84 -8.91 -6.32 5.91
CA HIS A 84 -9.16 -7.43 4.98
C HIS A 84 -9.65 -8.68 5.70
N ALA A 85 -10.32 -9.57 4.97
CA ALA A 85 -10.75 -10.88 5.47
C ALA A 85 -9.84 -12.05 5.03
N GLY A 86 -8.76 -11.78 4.30
CA GLY A 86 -7.86 -12.81 3.76
C GLY A 86 -6.44 -12.30 3.52
N PRO A 87 -5.55 -13.15 2.98
CA PRO A 87 -4.15 -12.81 2.77
C PRO A 87 -3.98 -11.58 1.89
N VAL A 88 -2.98 -10.76 2.21
CA VAL A 88 -2.65 -9.55 1.47
C VAL A 88 -1.18 -9.51 1.05
N PRO A 89 -0.86 -8.86 -0.08
CA PRO A 89 0.51 -8.71 -0.53
C PRO A 89 1.33 -7.90 0.48
N VAL A 90 2.40 -8.50 0.98
CA VAL A 90 3.45 -7.83 1.74
C VAL A 90 4.53 -7.30 0.79
N CYS A 91 4.88 -8.07 -0.25
CA CYS A 91 5.78 -7.62 -1.31
C CYS A 91 5.07 -7.60 -2.67
N TYR A 92 4.53 -6.45 -3.05
CA TYR A 92 3.79 -6.26 -4.31
C TYR A 92 4.61 -6.55 -5.57
N CYS A 93 5.92 -6.29 -5.53
CA CYS A 93 6.82 -6.56 -6.66
C CYS A 93 6.92 -8.06 -6.96
N ARG A 94 6.84 -8.90 -5.94
CA ARG A 94 7.04 -10.35 -6.05
C ARG A 94 5.75 -11.16 -5.82
N GLY A 95 4.66 -10.50 -5.46
CA GLY A 95 3.38 -11.17 -5.17
C GLY A 95 3.38 -11.94 -3.85
N VAL A 96 4.35 -11.71 -2.96
CA VAL A 96 4.46 -12.43 -1.68
C VAL A 96 3.40 -11.89 -0.73
N THR A 97 2.62 -12.80 -0.15
CA THR A 97 1.54 -12.49 0.80
C THR A 97 1.95 -12.75 2.25
N ASP A 98 1.24 -12.13 3.19
CA ASP A 98 1.35 -12.47 4.62
C ASP A 98 1.00 -13.95 4.89
N GLY A 99 0.00 -14.51 4.22
CA GLY A 99 -0.36 -15.93 4.32
C GLY A 99 0.76 -16.87 3.88
N GLU A 100 1.49 -16.53 2.81
CA GLU A 100 2.68 -17.29 2.38
C GLU A 100 3.80 -17.23 3.42
N ILE A 101 4.07 -16.04 3.97
CA ILE A 101 5.06 -15.85 5.04
C ILE A 101 4.68 -16.67 6.28
N LEU A 102 3.41 -16.63 6.70
CA LEU A 102 2.90 -17.40 7.83
C LEU A 102 3.02 -18.91 7.58
N ALA A 103 2.68 -19.39 6.39
CA ALA A 103 2.82 -20.81 6.05
C ALA A 103 4.28 -21.30 6.12
N HIS A 104 5.26 -20.46 5.76
CA HIS A 104 6.68 -20.80 5.92
C HIS A 104 7.08 -20.92 7.39
N ILE A 105 6.56 -20.03 8.25
CA ILE A 105 6.81 -20.05 9.70
C ILE A 105 6.15 -21.28 10.33
N GLU A 106 4.88 -21.55 10.03
CA GLU A 106 4.11 -22.67 10.59
C GLU A 106 4.70 -24.04 10.21
N LYS A 107 5.22 -24.17 8.97
CA LYS A 107 5.91 -25.38 8.52
C LYS A 107 7.30 -25.55 9.13
N GLY A 108 7.82 -24.56 9.85
CA GLY A 108 9.16 -24.58 10.46
C GLY A 108 10.31 -24.52 9.47
N CYS A 109 10.05 -24.22 8.18
CA CYS A 109 11.07 -24.20 7.13
C CYS A 109 11.89 -22.90 7.09
N CYS A 110 11.46 -21.86 7.82
CA CYS A 110 12.14 -20.59 7.96
C CYS A 110 12.15 -20.17 9.42
N SER A 111 13.33 -19.84 9.97
CA SER A 111 13.49 -19.37 11.36
C SER A 111 13.97 -17.92 11.44
N SER A 112 14.16 -17.27 10.30
CA SER A 112 14.64 -15.88 10.21
C SER A 112 14.00 -15.14 9.04
N LEU A 113 14.03 -13.80 9.09
CA LEU A 113 13.63 -12.95 7.97
C LEU A 113 14.46 -13.25 6.70
N ALA A 114 15.75 -13.56 6.87
CA ALA A 114 16.62 -13.90 5.75
C ALA A 114 16.18 -15.20 5.05
N ASP A 115 15.67 -16.19 5.79
CA ASP A 115 15.12 -17.43 5.21
C ASP A 115 13.82 -17.14 4.45
N ILE A 116 12.92 -16.36 5.05
CA ILE A 116 11.68 -15.93 4.39
C ILE A 116 11.99 -15.19 3.08
N GLN A 117 12.92 -14.22 3.10
CA GLN A 117 13.33 -13.49 1.91
C GLN A 117 13.96 -14.41 0.87
N ARG A 118 14.78 -15.39 1.28
CA ARG A 118 15.40 -16.36 0.38
C ARG A 118 14.36 -17.27 -0.29
N HIS A 119 13.35 -17.71 0.45
CA HIS A 119 12.36 -18.67 -0.04
C HIS A 119 11.25 -18.02 -0.87
N THR A 120 10.76 -16.86 -0.44
CA THR A 120 9.67 -16.13 -1.11
C THR A 120 10.17 -15.14 -2.16
N GLY A 121 11.45 -14.76 -2.10
CA GLY A 121 11.99 -13.67 -2.91
C GLY A 121 11.50 -12.28 -2.48
N ALA A 122 10.76 -12.13 -1.37
CA ALA A 122 10.32 -10.83 -0.88
C ALA A 122 11.50 -9.85 -0.76
N ASN A 123 11.24 -8.56 -1.05
CA ASN A 123 12.23 -7.48 -1.02
C ASN A 123 13.37 -7.58 -2.07
N THR A 124 13.23 -8.44 -3.09
CA THR A 124 14.19 -8.49 -4.23
C THR A 124 13.69 -7.78 -5.49
N GLY A 125 12.46 -7.26 -5.47
CA GLY A 125 11.90 -6.50 -6.58
C GLY A 125 12.38 -5.04 -6.58
N LYS A 126 12.24 -4.36 -7.73
CA LYS A 126 12.70 -2.96 -7.92
C LYS A 126 11.60 -2.01 -8.39
N GLU A 127 10.35 -2.48 -8.40
CA GLU A 127 9.20 -1.80 -9.00
C GLU A 127 8.26 -1.22 -7.92
N CYS A 128 8.77 -0.95 -6.71
CA CYS A 128 7.93 -0.50 -5.58
C CYS A 128 7.16 0.78 -5.91
N LEU A 129 7.75 1.67 -6.72
CA LEU A 129 7.14 2.92 -7.16
C LEU A 129 5.80 2.70 -7.89
N THR A 130 5.66 1.62 -8.67
CA THR A 130 4.49 1.35 -9.51
C THR A 130 3.63 0.19 -8.99
N ARG A 131 4.19 -0.68 -8.14
CA ARG A 131 3.49 -1.87 -7.64
C ARG A 131 3.03 -1.77 -6.19
N ASN A 132 3.73 -1.00 -5.35
CA ASN A 132 3.33 -0.85 -3.94
C ASN A 132 2.38 0.36 -3.80
N PRO A 133 1.21 0.21 -3.15
CA PRO A 133 0.32 1.33 -2.89
C PRO A 133 0.96 2.53 -2.15
N ALA A 134 2.00 2.30 -1.37
CA ALA A 134 2.76 3.37 -0.72
C ALA A 134 3.84 4.02 -1.62
N GLY A 135 4.11 3.45 -2.79
CA GLY A 135 5.15 3.90 -3.73
C GLY A 135 6.58 3.65 -3.25
N ARG A 136 6.77 2.74 -2.29
CA ARG A 136 8.04 2.42 -1.61
C ARG A 136 8.05 0.99 -1.11
#